data_AF-A0A7V0JBM0-F1
#
_entry.id   AF-A0A7V0JBM0-F1
#
_cell.length_a   1.000
_cell.length_b   1.000
_cell.length_c   1.000
_cell.angle_alpha   90.00
_cell.angle_beta   90.00
_cell.angle_gamma   90.00
#
_symmetry.space_group_name_H-M   'P 1'
#
loop_
_entity.id
_entity.type
_entity.pdbx_description
1 polymer ?
#
loop_
_entity_poly.entity_id
_entity_poly.type
_entity_poly.pdbx_seq_one_letter_code
_entity_poly.pdbx_strand_id
1 'polypeptide(L)'
;AEETGKGEEMKKALFEAQMVQKRNIGDIGVLESIGKKLGLGSDFSKNLRSGKKAEDIQKGMDMAKAYGLNETPTLIIAGNIKTDSHKLEHNLDAFRQNIIAILRGILKK
;
A
#
# COMPACT_ATOMS: atom_id res chain seq x y z
N ALA A 1 0.87 0.11 -14.22
CA ALA A 1 -0.27 -0.74 -13.83
C ALA A 1 -1.51 0.12 -13.64
N GLU A 2 -1.50 1.09 -12.72
CA GLU A 2 -2.63 2.03 -12.54
C GLU A 2 -2.99 2.79 -13.82
N GLU A 3 -2.00 3.41 -14.47
CA GLU A 3 -2.15 4.16 -15.73
C GLU A 3 -2.70 3.33 -16.90
N THR A 4 -2.74 2.00 -16.76
CA THR A 4 -3.23 1.05 -17.76
C THR A 4 -4.46 0.27 -17.27
N GLY A 5 -5.11 0.71 -16.18
CA GLY A 5 -6.32 0.09 -15.64
C GLY A 5 -6.10 -1.28 -14.96
N LYS A 6 -4.86 -1.66 -14.66
CA LYS A 6 -4.47 -2.94 -14.03
C LYS A 6 -3.97 -2.79 -12.60
N GLY A 7 -4.29 -1.67 -11.94
CA GLY A 7 -3.83 -1.34 -10.60
C GLY A 7 -4.22 -2.38 -9.56
N GLU A 8 -5.52 -2.70 -9.49
CA GLU A 8 -6.06 -3.65 -8.51
C GLU A 8 -5.57 -5.08 -8.75
N GLU A 9 -5.52 -5.56 -10.01
CA GLU A 9 -4.98 -6.88 -10.31
C GLU A 9 -3.49 -6.97 -9.96
N MET A 10 -2.71 -5.92 -10.24
CA MET A 10 -1.30 -5.86 -9.86
C MET A 10 -1.14 -5.90 -8.34
N LYS A 11 -1.93 -5.12 -7.60
CA LYS A 11 -1.91 -5.10 -6.13
C LYS A 11 -2.18 -6.48 -5.55
N LYS A 12 -3.24 -7.16 -5.99
CA LYS A 12 -3.57 -8.53 -5.55
C LYS A 12 -2.43 -9.50 -5.87
N ALA A 13 -1.89 -9.44 -7.09
CA ALA A 13 -0.80 -10.31 -7.50
C ALA A 13 0.50 -10.09 -6.71
N LEU A 14 0.79 -8.85 -6.28
CA LEU A 14 1.93 -8.54 -5.41
C LEU A 14 1.77 -9.11 -4.00
N PHE A 15 0.59 -8.93 -3.39
CA PHE A 15 0.30 -9.53 -2.08
C PHE A 15 0.39 -11.05 -2.12
N GLU A 16 -0.21 -11.67 -3.12
CA GLU A 16 -0.13 -13.12 -3.33
C GLU A 16 1.33 -13.58 -3.51
N ALA A 17 2.10 -12.89 -4.36
CA ALA A 17 3.49 -13.23 -4.60
C ALA A 17 4.34 -13.14 -3.32
N GLN A 18 4.20 -12.08 -2.53
CA GLN A 18 5.00 -11.89 -1.32
C GLN A 18 4.51 -12.76 -0.14
N MET A 19 3.21 -12.71 0.15
CA MET A 19 2.67 -13.24 1.41
C MET A 19 2.38 -14.74 1.32
N VAL A 20 1.96 -15.23 0.15
CA VAL A 20 1.62 -16.65 -0.06
C VAL A 20 2.78 -17.38 -0.71
N GLN A 21 3.24 -16.91 -1.87
CA GLN A 21 4.27 -17.58 -2.67
C GLN A 21 5.70 -17.32 -2.18
N LYS A 22 5.89 -16.44 -1.20
CA LYS A 22 7.20 -16.06 -0.61
C LYS A 22 8.23 -15.56 -1.64
N ARG A 23 7.76 -14.93 -2.71
CA ARG A 23 8.60 -14.31 -3.75
C ARG A 23 9.03 -12.91 -3.33
N ASN A 24 10.28 -12.55 -3.63
CA ASN A 24 10.81 -11.22 -3.34
C ASN A 24 10.24 -10.17 -4.31
N ILE A 25 9.30 -9.34 -3.87
CA ILE A 25 8.73 -8.26 -4.69
C ILE A 25 9.61 -6.99 -4.75
N GLY A 26 10.77 -6.98 -4.09
CA GLY A 26 11.82 -5.98 -4.31
C GLY A 26 12.68 -6.28 -5.55
N ASP A 27 12.55 -7.48 -6.13
CA ASP A 27 13.25 -7.88 -7.34
C ASP A 27 12.49 -7.41 -8.60
N ILE A 28 13.16 -6.66 -9.47
CA ILE A 28 12.56 -6.12 -10.71
C ILE A 28 12.08 -7.25 -11.63
N GLY A 29 12.81 -8.36 -11.75
CA GLY A 29 12.40 -9.51 -12.57
C GLY A 29 11.14 -10.17 -12.04
N VAL A 30 10.95 -10.23 -10.71
CA VAL A 30 9.68 -10.67 -10.11
C VAL A 30 8.54 -9.74 -10.51
N LEU A 31 8.73 -8.42 -10.39
CA LEU A 31 7.72 -7.43 -10.77
C LEU A 31 7.36 -7.49 -12.26
N GLU A 32 8.36 -7.61 -13.14
CA GLU A 32 8.17 -7.76 -14.59
C GLU A 32 7.42 -9.05 -14.93
N SER A 33 7.73 -10.17 -14.25
CA SER A 33 7.04 -11.44 -14.47
C SER A 33 5.55 -11.36 -14.10
N ILE A 34 5.21 -10.62 -13.05
CA ILE A 34 3.82 -10.39 -12.64
C ILE A 34 3.12 -9.49 -13.66
N GLY A 35 3.78 -8.39 -14.05
CA GLY A 35 3.25 -7.48 -15.07
C GLY A 35 2.94 -8.21 -16.38
N LYS A 36 3.86 -9.06 -16.86
CA LYS A 36 3.66 -9.88 -18.06
C LYS A 36 2.44 -10.79 -17.95
N LYS A 37 2.25 -11.47 -16.81
CA LYS A 37 1.07 -12.33 -16.57
C LYS A 37 -0.25 -11.56 -16.60
N LEU A 38 -0.21 -10.28 -16.25
CA LEU A 38 -1.37 -9.37 -16.27
C LEU A 38 -1.55 -8.66 -17.63
N GLY A 39 -0.76 -9.01 -18.65
CA GLY A 39 -0.82 -8.39 -19.97
C GLY A 39 -0.17 -7.01 -20.05
N LEU A 40 0.68 -6.64 -19.08
CA LEU A 40 1.48 -5.41 -19.15
C LEU A 40 2.69 -5.62 -20.07
N GLY A 41 2.81 -4.77 -21.08
CA GLY A 41 3.84 -4.86 -22.11
C GLY A 41 5.19 -4.22 -21.74
N SER A 42 6.06 -4.05 -22.75
CA SER A 42 7.41 -3.50 -22.60
C SER A 42 7.47 -2.12 -21.94
N ASP A 43 6.44 -1.28 -22.15
CA ASP A 43 6.36 0.04 -21.51
C ASP A 43 6.29 -0.05 -19.98
N PHE A 44 5.68 -1.11 -19.44
CA PHE A 44 5.67 -1.33 -17.99
C PHE A 44 7.08 -1.59 -17.46
N SER A 45 7.82 -2.50 -18.09
CA SER A 45 9.23 -2.79 -17.76
C SER A 45 10.11 -1.55 -17.86
N LYS A 46 9.95 -0.78 -18.95
CA LYS A 46 10.68 0.48 -19.15
C LYS A 46 10.39 1.47 -18.03
N ASN A 47 9.11 1.69 -17.71
CA ASN A 47 8.70 2.64 -16.67
C ASN A 47 9.19 2.21 -15.28
N LEU A 48 9.11 0.91 -14.97
CA LEU A 48 9.60 0.35 -13.71
C LEU A 48 11.09 0.62 -13.50
N ARG A 49 11.90 0.44 -14.54
CA ARG A 49 13.36 0.65 -14.49
C ARG A 49 13.76 2.11 -14.54
N SER A 50 12.99 2.96 -15.20
CA SER A 50 13.29 4.38 -15.36
C SER A 50 13.15 5.19 -14.07
N GLY A 51 12.51 4.65 -13.02
CA GLY A 51 12.18 5.43 -11.84
C GLY A 51 11.11 6.50 -12.08
N LYS A 52 10.26 6.36 -13.13
CA LYS A 52 9.19 7.32 -13.47
C LYS A 52 8.31 7.75 -12.28
N LYS A 53 8.18 6.90 -11.26
CA LYS A 53 7.39 7.13 -10.05
C LYS A 53 8.22 7.46 -8.81
N ALA A 54 9.53 7.69 -8.92
CA ALA A 54 10.40 7.93 -7.77
C ALA A 54 9.96 9.15 -6.94
N GLU A 55 9.55 10.24 -7.59
CA GLU A 55 9.03 11.42 -6.90
C GLU A 55 7.71 11.14 -6.15
N ASP A 56 6.80 10.38 -6.74
CA ASP A 56 5.53 10.00 -6.10
C ASP A 56 5.79 9.12 -4.86
N ILE A 57 6.77 8.21 -4.94
CA ILE A 57 7.21 7.40 -3.81
C ILE A 57 7.83 8.28 -2.71
N GLN A 58 8.70 9.22 -3.09
CA GLN A 58 9.34 10.13 -2.13
C GLN A 58 8.30 10.98 -1.38
N LYS A 59 7.29 11.52 -2.07
CA LYS A 59 6.18 12.25 -1.43
C LYS A 59 5.44 11.40 -0.41
N GLY A 60 5.21 10.12 -0.71
CA GLY A 60 4.61 9.17 0.23
C GLY A 60 5.50 8.93 1.47
N MET A 61 6.81 8.78 1.28
CA MET A 61 7.77 8.63 2.38
C MET A 61 7.86 9.88 3.25
N ASP A 62 7.87 11.06 2.65
CA ASP A 62 7.90 12.34 3.37
C ASP A 62 6.62 12.53 4.19
N MET A 63 5.47 12.17 3.62
CA MET A 63 4.19 12.17 4.36
C MET A 63 4.21 11.19 5.53
N ALA A 64 4.68 9.96 5.32
CA ALA A 64 4.80 8.96 6.39
C ALA A 64 5.71 9.47 7.52
N LYS A 65 6.83 10.11 7.19
CA LYS A 65 7.74 10.73 8.15
C LYS A 65 7.08 11.89 8.89
N ALA A 66 6.37 12.78 8.18
CA ALA A 66 5.68 13.92 8.78
C ALA A 66 4.62 13.50 9.82
N TYR A 67 3.95 12.37 9.59
CA TYR A 67 2.99 11.78 10.53
C TYR A 67 3.61 10.82 11.57
N GLY A 68 4.93 10.61 11.53
CA GLY A 68 5.63 9.70 12.43
C GLY A 68 5.09 8.27 12.35
N LEU A 69 4.88 7.78 11.12
CA LEU A 69 4.51 6.39 10.85
C LEU A 69 5.73 5.48 11.00
N ASN A 70 5.59 4.43 11.80
CA ASN A 70 6.64 3.46 12.09
C ASN A 70 6.20 2.01 11.83
N GLU A 71 4.93 1.78 11.50
CA GLU A 71 4.38 0.46 11.25
C GLU A 71 3.18 0.50 10.31
N THR A 72 2.68 -0.69 9.98
CA THR A 72 1.44 -0.88 9.23
C THR A 72 0.63 -2.03 9.83
N PRO A 73 -0.72 -2.02 9.78
CA PRO A 73 -1.55 -0.94 9.25
C PRO A 73 -1.66 0.26 10.23
N THR A 74 -1.65 1.47 9.67
CA THR A 74 -1.87 2.74 10.39
C THR A 74 -2.78 3.64 9.55
N LEU A 75 -3.71 4.34 10.20
CA LEU A 75 -4.57 5.35 9.58
C LEU A 75 -4.36 6.71 10.26
N ILE A 76 -4.31 7.75 9.43
CA ILE A 76 -4.41 9.15 9.85
C ILE A 76 -5.80 9.65 9.47
N ILE A 77 -6.61 10.01 10.46
CA ILE A 77 -8.00 10.46 10.30
C ILE A 77 -8.06 11.95 10.63
N ALA A 78 -8.77 12.72 9.80
CA ALA A 78 -8.91 14.18 9.91
C ALA A 78 -7.57 14.97 9.97
N GLY A 79 -6.47 14.36 9.52
CA GLY A 79 -5.15 14.98 9.50
C GLY A 79 -4.47 15.11 10.88
N ASN A 80 -5.13 14.74 11.98
CA ASN A 80 -4.60 14.92 13.33
C ASN A 80 -4.82 13.71 14.28
N ILE A 81 -5.59 12.69 13.88
CA ILE A 81 -5.83 11.48 14.68
C ILE A 81 -5.05 10.33 14.07
N LYS A 82 -4.04 9.82 14.79
CA LYS A 82 -3.29 8.60 14.41
C LYS A 82 -3.81 7.38 15.17
N THR A 83 -4.18 6.34 14.46
CA THR A 83 -4.51 5.01 15.03
C THR A 83 -3.80 3.91 14.26
N ASP A 84 -3.29 2.93 14.98
CA ASP A 84 -2.52 1.80 14.46
C ASP A 84 -2.95 0.49 15.13
N SER A 85 -2.44 -0.64 14.63
CA SER A 85 -2.80 -1.95 15.16
C SER A 85 -2.03 -2.35 16.42
N HIS A 86 -0.85 -1.76 16.68
CA HIS A 86 -0.01 -2.15 17.80
C HIS A 86 -0.64 -1.83 19.15
N LYS A 87 -1.34 -0.68 19.27
CA LYS A 87 -2.11 -0.35 20.48
C LYS A 87 -3.23 -1.34 20.80
N LEU A 88 -3.57 -2.21 19.85
CA LEU A 88 -4.64 -3.19 19.93
C LEU A 88 -4.09 -4.61 19.81
N GLU A 89 -2.83 -4.82 20.21
CA GLU A 89 -2.15 -6.13 20.19
C GLU A 89 -2.20 -6.82 18.81
N HIS A 90 -2.17 -6.02 17.75
CA HIS A 90 -2.30 -6.46 16.36
C HIS A 90 -3.61 -7.19 16.03
N ASN A 91 -4.66 -7.04 16.86
CA ASN A 91 -6.00 -7.52 16.59
C ASN A 91 -6.68 -6.64 15.52
N LEU A 92 -6.79 -7.16 14.29
CA LEU A 92 -7.34 -6.43 13.15
C LEU A 92 -8.84 -6.15 13.27
N ASP A 93 -9.59 -7.00 13.96
CA ASP A 93 -11.03 -6.76 14.19
C ASP A 93 -11.22 -5.62 15.19
N ALA A 94 -10.45 -5.62 16.29
CA ALA A 94 -10.44 -4.51 17.24
C ALA A 94 -10.00 -3.21 16.56
N PHE A 95 -8.97 -3.25 15.71
CA PHE A 95 -8.52 -2.11 14.92
C PHE A 95 -9.62 -1.55 14.02
N ARG A 96 -10.32 -2.43 13.30
CA ARG A 96 -11.47 -2.05 12.48
C ARG A 96 -12.58 -1.39 13.30
N GLN A 97 -12.95 -1.97 14.46
CA GLN A 97 -13.99 -1.38 15.32
C GLN A 97 -13.57 -0.01 15.86
N ASN A 98 -12.29 0.14 16.25
CA ASN A 98 -11.75 1.42 16.71
C ASN A 98 -11.84 2.50 15.62
N ILE A 99 -11.47 2.18 14.37
CA ILE A 99 -11.62 3.11 13.24
C ILE A 99 -13.07 3.53 13.05
N ILE A 100 -14.01 2.58 13.07
CA ILE A 100 -15.45 2.87 12.92
C ILE A 100 -15.94 3.79 14.04
N ALA A 101 -15.52 3.55 15.29
CA ALA A 101 -15.87 4.38 16.43
C ALA A 101 -15.36 5.82 16.27
N ILE A 102 -14.10 6.01 15.86
CA ILE A 102 -13.52 7.33 15.58
C ILE A 102 -14.33 8.06 14.49
N LEU A 103 -14.59 7.38 13.36
CA LEU A 103 -15.33 7.97 12.25
C LEU A 103 -16.76 8.37 12.64
N ARG A 104 -17.48 7.54 13.42
CA ARG A 104 -18.81 7.88 13.96
C ARG A 104 -18.75 9.11 14.86
N GLY A 105 -17.77 9.17 15.75
CA GLY A 105 -17.55 10.33 16.63
C GLY A 105 -17.35 11.64 15.88
N ILE A 106 -16.60 11.61 14.76
CA ILE A 106 -16.37 12.79 13.91
C ILE A 106 -17.63 13.16 13.13
N LEU A 107 -18.32 12.17 12.55
CA LEU A 107 -19.46 12.39 11.65
C LEU A 107 -20.78 12.68 12.39
N LYS A 108 -20.79 12.66 13.73
CA LYS A 108 -21.99 12.86 14.58
C LYS A 108 -23.18 11.98 14.15
N LYS A 109 -22.89 10.73 13.81
CA LYS A 109 -23.88 9.69 13.51
C LYS A 109 -23.71 8.50 14.45
#